data_AF-A0A9P6A6D2-F1
#
_entry.id   AF-A0A9P6A6D2-F1
#
_cell.length_a   1.000
_cell.length_b   1.000
_cell.length_c   1.000
_cell.angle_alpha   90.00
_cell.angle_beta   90.00
_cell.angle_gamma   90.00
#
_symmetry.space_group_name_H-M   'P 1'
#
loop_
_entity.id
_entity.type
_entity.pdbx_description
1 polymer ?
#
loop_
_entity_poly.entity_id
_entity_poly.type
_entity_poly.pdbx_seq_one_letter_code
_entity_poly.pdbx_strand_id
1 'polypeptide(L)'
;MTGDEDYPSLLWIAIPTAVLLSGYFARKFYLAYRLKKYGIGRGAPGFQTNVRKVRITPEIAARIRRGEDVSPEEITAAIAKAEREESQQMSSSPPTHRAPLIEKTEPTVNEWLPDSITTPKKRAKGKKK
;
A
#
# COMPACT_ATOMS: atom_id res chain seq x y z
N MET A 1 -51.23 -1.79 -24.36
CA MET A 1 -50.23 -1.56 -25.41
C MET A 1 -48.90 -2.02 -24.84
N THR A 2 -48.60 -3.29 -25.12
CA THR A 2 -47.42 -4.02 -24.64
C THR A 2 -46.22 -3.58 -25.48
N GLY A 3 -45.24 -2.93 -24.86
CA GLY A 3 -44.04 -2.38 -25.53
C GLY A 3 -43.01 -3.43 -25.93
N ASP A 4 -43.44 -4.67 -26.20
CA ASP A 4 -42.57 -5.82 -26.41
C ASP A 4 -41.96 -5.88 -27.82
N GLU A 5 -42.48 -5.09 -28.77
CA GLU A 5 -42.07 -5.07 -30.18
C GLU A 5 -40.79 -4.22 -30.44
N ASP A 6 -40.39 -3.34 -29.52
CA ASP A 6 -39.26 -2.40 -29.71
C ASP A 6 -37.89 -2.95 -29.23
N TYR A 7 -37.88 -4.07 -28.50
CA TYR A 7 -36.65 -4.66 -27.96
C TYR A 7 -35.67 -5.33 -28.93
N PRO A 8 -36.05 -5.86 -30.11
CA PRO A 8 -35.09 -6.59 -30.95
C PRO A 8 -33.98 -5.67 -31.49
N SER A 9 -34.29 -4.41 -31.78
CA SER A 9 -33.31 -3.41 -32.21
C SER A 9 -32.41 -2.94 -31.05
N LEU A 10 -32.96 -2.82 -29.84
CA LEU A 10 -32.22 -2.43 -28.64
C LEU A 10 -31.15 -3.47 -28.28
N LEU A 11 -31.44 -4.76 -28.43
CA LEU A 11 -30.48 -5.83 -28.20
C LEU A 11 -29.26 -5.74 -29.13
N TRP A 12 -29.47 -5.39 -30.41
CA TRP A 12 -28.37 -5.20 -31.37
C TRP A 12 -27.44 -4.03 -31.01
N ILE A 13 -27.91 -3.05 -30.25
CA ILE A 13 -27.09 -1.93 -29.75
C ILE A 13 -26.50 -2.24 -28.38
N ALA A 14 -27.29 -2.86 -27.49
CA ALA A 14 -26.91 -3.18 -26.13
C ALA A 14 -25.87 -4.30 -26.05
N ILE A 15 -25.96 -5.34 -26.90
CA ILE A 15 -25.04 -6.47 -26.86
C ILE A 15 -23.59 -6.04 -27.20
N PRO A 16 -23.31 -5.32 -28.32
CA PRO A 16 -21.96 -4.88 -28.62
C PRO A 16 -21.40 -3.90 -27.58
N THR A 17 -22.22 -2.98 -27.09
CA THR A 17 -21.80 -2.02 -26.05
C THR A 17 -21.47 -2.72 -24.73
N ALA A 18 -22.29 -3.69 -24.32
CA ALA A 18 -22.03 -4.50 -23.13
C ALA A 18 -20.75 -5.35 -23.28
N VAL A 19 -20.50 -5.94 -24.45
CA VAL A 19 -19.27 -6.71 -24.72
C VAL A 19 -18.03 -5.81 -24.63
N LEU A 20 -18.06 -4.61 -25.21
CA LEU A 20 -16.94 -3.66 -25.14
C LEU A 20 -16.67 -3.20 -23.70
N LEU A 21 -17.72 -2.84 -22.95
CA LEU A 21 -17.63 -2.46 -21.54
C LEU A 21 -17.07 -3.63 -20.72
N SER A 22 -17.61 -4.83 -20.89
CA SER A 22 -17.15 -6.04 -20.21
C SER A 22 -15.68 -6.33 -20.48
N GLY A 23 -15.25 -6.29 -21.74
CA GLY A 23 -13.84 -6.47 -22.13
C GLY A 23 -12.91 -5.42 -21.52
N TYR A 24 -13.35 -4.15 -21.49
CA TYR A 24 -12.60 -3.07 -20.85
C TYR A 24 -12.41 -3.30 -19.35
N PHE A 25 -13.49 -3.64 -18.63
CA PHE A 25 -13.41 -3.93 -17.20
C PHE A 25 -12.60 -5.19 -16.92
N ALA A 26 -12.79 -6.27 -17.69
CA ALA A 26 -12.01 -7.49 -17.57
C ALA A 26 -10.51 -7.22 -17.72
N ARG A 27 -10.10 -6.42 -18.71
CA ARG A 27 -8.71 -5.99 -18.88
C ARG A 27 -8.20 -5.18 -17.69
N LYS A 28 -9.01 -4.24 -17.19
CA LYS A 28 -8.66 -3.41 -16.03
C LYS A 28 -8.40 -4.28 -14.79
N PHE A 29 -9.29 -5.21 -14.49
CA PHE A 29 -9.14 -6.14 -13.37
C PHE A 29 -7.96 -7.09 -13.55
N TYR A 30 -7.76 -7.62 -14.75
CA TYR A 30 -6.62 -8.48 -15.07
C TYR A 30 -5.28 -7.78 -14.83
N LEU A 31 -5.12 -6.54 -15.31
CA LEU A 31 -3.90 -5.77 -15.10
C LEU A 31 -3.65 -5.46 -13.62
N ALA A 32 -4.71 -5.09 -12.88
CA ALA A 32 -4.61 -4.86 -11.44
C ALA A 32 -4.19 -6.14 -10.69
N TYR A 33 -4.80 -7.29 -11.01
CA TYR A 33 -4.43 -8.58 -10.45
C TYR A 33 -2.97 -8.95 -10.76
N ARG A 34 -2.56 -8.78 -12.02
CA ARG A 34 -1.20 -9.07 -12.47
C ARG A 34 -0.16 -8.20 -11.78
N LEU A 35 -0.45 -6.91 -11.59
CA LEU A 35 0.38 -5.99 -10.81
C LEU A 35 0.43 -6.36 -9.33
N LYS A 36 -0.69 -6.81 -8.74
CA LYS A 36 -0.69 -7.25 -7.34
C LYS A 36 0.17 -8.50 -7.12
N LYS A 37 0.13 -9.44 -8.07
CA LYS A 37 0.81 -10.73 -7.98
C LYS A 37 2.28 -10.67 -8.42
N TYR A 38 2.57 -9.97 -9.52
CA TYR A 38 3.88 -9.93 -10.18
C TYR A 38 4.36 -8.51 -10.49
N GLY A 39 3.71 -7.48 -9.96
CA GLY A 39 4.08 -6.09 -10.23
C GLY A 39 5.37 -5.68 -9.54
N ILE A 40 5.69 -4.40 -9.74
CA ILE A 40 6.90 -3.76 -9.25
C ILE A 40 7.00 -3.94 -7.72
N GLY A 41 8.16 -4.39 -7.25
CA GLY A 41 8.42 -4.62 -5.83
C GLY A 41 7.94 -5.97 -5.27
N ARG A 42 7.42 -6.88 -6.10
CA ARG A 42 7.24 -8.31 -5.72
C ARG A 42 8.48 -9.16 -5.96
N GLY A 43 9.37 -8.71 -6.84
CA GLY A 43 10.69 -9.31 -7.06
C GLY A 43 10.70 -10.34 -8.17
N ALA A 44 11.90 -10.68 -8.63
CA ALA A 44 12.08 -11.83 -9.51
C ALA A 44 11.70 -13.12 -8.76
N PRO A 45 11.17 -14.14 -9.46
CA PRO A 45 10.93 -15.45 -8.85
C PRO A 45 12.19 -15.96 -8.14
N GLY A 46 12.07 -16.29 -6.85
CA GLY A 46 13.20 -16.74 -6.03
C GLY A 46 13.92 -15.65 -5.23
N PHE A 47 13.64 -14.36 -5.48
CA PHE A 47 14.17 -13.26 -4.66
C PHE A 47 13.11 -12.75 -3.68
N GLN A 48 13.43 -12.75 -2.38
CA GLN A 48 12.57 -12.17 -1.35
C GLN A 48 12.66 -10.63 -1.42
N THR A 49 11.83 -10.05 -2.27
CA THR A 49 11.56 -8.60 -2.26
C THR A 49 10.14 -8.37 -1.72
N ASN A 50 9.81 -7.15 -1.30
CA ASN A 50 8.59 -6.83 -0.50
C ASN A 50 8.71 -7.13 1.01
N VAL A 51 9.86 -6.88 1.60
CA VAL A 51 9.98 -6.84 3.06
C VAL A 51 9.37 -5.54 3.60
N ARG A 52 8.43 -5.67 4.56
CA ARG A 52 7.83 -4.54 5.24
C ARG A 52 8.75 -4.11 6.39
N LYS A 53 8.96 -2.80 6.54
CA LYS A 53 9.57 -2.26 7.77
C LYS A 53 8.60 -2.46 8.93
N VAL A 54 9.00 -3.25 9.91
CA VAL A 54 8.22 -3.48 11.13
C VAL A 54 8.77 -2.59 12.25
N ARG A 55 7.88 -1.99 13.04
CA ARG A 55 8.29 -1.22 14.22
C ARG A 55 8.73 -2.19 15.30
N ILE A 56 9.92 -1.99 15.85
CA ILE A 56 10.47 -2.79 16.94
C ILE A 56 9.85 -2.31 18.26
N THR A 57 9.53 -3.23 19.17
CA THR A 57 9.04 -2.88 20.51
C THR A 57 10.09 -2.12 21.32
N PRO A 58 9.70 -1.23 22.24
CA PRO A 58 10.66 -0.40 22.99
C PRO A 58 11.63 -1.24 23.83
N GLU A 59 11.17 -2.36 24.38
CA GLU A 59 12.00 -3.30 25.15
C GLU A 59 13.13 -3.89 24.30
N ILE A 60 12.80 -4.41 23.12
CA ILE A 60 13.77 -4.99 22.20
C ILE A 60 14.69 -3.91 21.63
N ALA A 61 14.17 -2.72 21.34
CA ALA A 61 14.99 -1.61 20.89
C ALA A 61 16.04 -1.20 21.94
N ALA A 62 15.70 -1.24 23.24
CA ALA A 62 16.65 -0.98 24.31
C ALA A 62 17.73 -2.08 24.39
N ARG A 63 17.34 -3.35 24.25
CA ARG A 63 18.28 -4.49 24.22
C ARG A 63 19.29 -4.38 23.09
N ILE A 64 18.82 -4.10 21.88
CA ILE A 64 19.68 -3.88 20.71
C ILE A 64 20.65 -2.71 20.95
N ARG A 65 20.20 -1.61 21.56
CA ARG A 65 21.07 -0.47 21.89
C ARG A 65 22.14 -0.80 22.92
N ARG A 66 21.89 -1.76 23.82
CA ARG A 66 22.88 -2.27 24.77
C ARG A 66 23.91 -3.20 24.14
N GLY A 67 23.71 -3.60 22.88
CA GLY A 67 24.57 -4.57 22.20
C GLY A 67 24.30 -6.02 22.59
N GLU A 68 23.09 -6.32 23.07
CA GLU A 68 22.65 -7.70 23.34
C GLU A 68 22.20 -8.37 22.04
N ASP A 69 22.63 -9.62 21.81
CA ASP A 69 22.22 -10.41 20.64
C ASP A 69 20.78 -10.91 20.81
N VAL A 70 19.84 -10.27 20.12
CA VAL A 70 18.42 -10.63 20.15
C VAL A 70 18.09 -11.52 18.94
N SER A 71 17.50 -12.68 19.21
CA SER A 71 17.10 -13.60 18.15
C SER A 71 15.90 -13.05 17.33
N PRO A 72 15.77 -13.43 16.03
CA PRO A 72 14.62 -13.04 15.22
C PRO A 72 13.28 -13.49 15.81
N GLU A 73 13.26 -14.67 16.44
CA GLU A 73 12.06 -15.23 17.05
C GLU A 73 11.57 -14.36 18.22
N GLU A 74 12.49 -13.88 19.07
CA GLU A 74 12.16 -12.95 20.16
C GLU A 74 11.55 -11.63 19.65
N ILE A 75 12.12 -11.06 18.57
CA ILE A 75 11.59 -9.86 17.95
C ILE A 75 10.14 -10.10 17.51
N THR A 76 9.89 -11.22 16.83
CA THR A 76 8.53 -11.55 16.35
C THR A 76 7.54 -11.81 17.48
N ALA A 77 7.96 -12.51 18.53
CA ALA A 77 7.14 -12.78 19.70
C ALA A 77 6.78 -11.50 20.46
N ALA A 78 7.74 -10.59 20.62
CA ALA A 78 7.53 -9.30 21.26
C ALA A 78 6.55 -8.42 20.46
N ILE A 79 6.69 -8.38 19.13
CA ILE A 79 5.77 -7.65 18.25
C ILE A 79 4.35 -8.23 18.35
N ALA A 80 4.22 -9.56 18.27
CA ALA A 80 2.92 -10.23 18.36
C ALA A 80 2.24 -9.99 19.72
N LYS A 81 3.01 -9.91 20.81
CA LYS A 81 2.50 -9.57 22.13
C LYS A 81 2.00 -8.12 22.20
N ALA A 82 2.81 -7.17 21.72
CA ALA A 82 2.44 -5.75 21.70
C ALA A 82 1.19 -5.48 20.85
N GLU A 83 1.06 -6.10 19.67
CA GLU A 83 -0.12 -5.93 18.81
C GLU A 83 -1.41 -6.43 19.48
N ARG A 84 -1.34 -7.51 20.26
CA ARG A 84 -2.49 -8.01 21.05
C ARG A 84 -2.88 -7.04 22.16
N GLU A 85 -1.91 -6.49 22.87
CA GLU A 85 -2.14 -5.51 23.93
C GLU A 85 -2.70 -4.19 23.37
N GLU A 86 -2.18 -3.70 22.25
CA GLU A 86 -2.70 -2.52 21.54
C GLU A 86 -4.14 -2.74 21.08
N SER A 87 -4.43 -3.91 20.50
CA SER A 87 -5.79 -4.27 20.04
C SER A 87 -6.79 -4.33 21.21
N GLN A 88 -6.37 -4.85 22.36
CA GLN A 88 -7.20 -4.89 23.57
C GLN A 88 -7.42 -3.49 24.15
N GLN A 89 -6.39 -2.64 24.20
CA GLN A 89 -6.50 -1.26 24.70
C GLN A 89 -7.33 -0.35 23.79
N MET A 90 -7.25 -0.54 22.46
CA MET A 90 -8.09 0.17 21.49
C MET A 90 -9.57 -0.18 21.64
N SER A 91 -9.89 -1.40 22.09
CA SER A 91 -11.27 -1.81 22.32
C SER A 91 -11.88 -1.22 23.60
N SER A 92 -11.06 -0.72 24.54
CA SER A 92 -11.50 -0.25 25.86
C SER A 92 -11.45 1.27 26.07
N SER A 93 -11.08 2.07 25.06
CA SER A 93 -10.93 3.52 25.22
C SER A 93 -11.53 4.33 24.04
N PRO A 94 -12.25 5.44 24.28
CA PRO A 94 -12.70 6.34 23.21
C PRO A 94 -11.49 7.10 22.62
N PRO A 95 -11.49 7.43 21.31
CA PRO A 95 -10.36 8.08 20.67
C PRO A 95 -10.26 9.54 21.15
N THR A 96 -9.41 9.80 22.15
CA THR A 96 -8.93 11.15 22.41
C THR A 96 -7.89 11.47 21.33
N HIS A 97 -8.34 12.07 20.24
CA HIS A 97 -7.48 12.65 19.20
C HIS A 97 -6.66 13.80 19.79
N ARG A 98 -5.50 13.50 20.36
CA ARG A 98 -4.40 14.45 20.49
C ARG A 98 -3.22 13.91 19.72
N ALA A 99 -3.24 14.18 18.40
CA ALA A 99 -2.11 13.88 17.55
C ALA A 99 -0.88 14.65 18.08
N PRO A 100 0.24 13.98 18.41
CA PRO A 100 1.48 14.69 18.62
C PRO A 100 1.87 15.37 17.30
N LEU A 101 2.21 16.65 17.38
CA LEU A 101 2.76 17.44 16.29
C LEU A 101 3.98 16.68 15.74
N ILE A 102 3.85 16.08 14.56
CA ILE A 102 4.95 15.42 13.87
C ILE A 102 5.91 16.53 13.45
N GLU A 103 6.93 16.74 14.28
CA GLU A 103 8.08 17.55 13.95
C GLU A 103 8.68 17.00 12.65
N LYS A 104 8.72 17.86 11.63
CA LYS A 104 9.14 17.55 10.28
C LYS A 104 10.62 17.20 10.31
N THR A 105 10.94 15.93 10.57
CA THR A 105 12.30 15.42 10.49
C THR A 105 12.83 15.72 9.09
N GLU A 106 13.94 16.43 9.02
CA GLU A 106 14.60 16.75 7.77
C GLU A 106 14.86 15.46 6.97
N PRO A 107 14.74 15.50 5.62
CA PRO A 107 15.02 14.31 4.83
C PRO A 107 16.48 13.94 5.04
N THR A 108 16.72 12.74 5.57
CA THR A 108 18.04 12.14 5.66
C THR A 108 18.64 12.08 4.25
N VAL A 109 19.58 12.97 3.98
CA VAL A 109 20.29 13.06 2.71
C VAL A 109 21.10 11.78 2.58
N ASN A 110 20.65 10.88 1.70
CA ASN A 110 21.33 9.64 1.45
C ASN A 110 22.54 9.92 0.54
N GLU A 111 23.72 10.08 1.13
CA GLU A 111 25.00 10.43 0.47
C GLU A 111 25.42 9.44 -0.64
N TRP A 112 24.82 8.25 -0.65
CA TRP A 112 25.15 7.19 -1.61
C TRP A 112 24.38 7.30 -2.93
N LEU A 113 23.31 8.10 -2.99
CA LEU A 113 22.54 8.29 -4.21
C LEU A 113 22.85 9.67 -4.79
N PRO A 114 23.02 9.78 -6.12
CA PRO A 114 23.18 11.08 -6.76
C PRO A 114 21.94 11.94 -6.56
N ASP A 115 22.15 13.25 -6.33
CA ASP A 115 21.12 14.24 -6.03
C ASP A 115 19.97 14.29 -7.04
N SER A 116 20.21 13.82 -8.26
CA SER A 116 19.21 13.71 -9.34
C SER A 116 18.04 12.78 -9.01
N ILE A 117 18.19 11.84 -8.08
CA ILE A 117 17.18 10.83 -7.73
C ILE A 117 16.55 11.13 -6.36
N THR A 118 17.34 11.68 -5.43
CA THR A 118 16.92 11.90 -4.03
C THR A 118 16.02 13.13 -3.86
N THR A 119 16.15 14.13 -4.74
CA THR A 119 15.33 15.34 -4.68
C THR A 119 14.09 15.20 -5.55
N PRO A 120 12.86 15.35 -5.00
CA PRO A 120 11.66 15.32 -5.81
C PRO A 120 11.66 16.53 -6.76
N LYS A 121 11.99 16.30 -8.03
CA LYS A 121 11.93 17.33 -9.09
C LYS A 121 10.51 17.88 -9.13
N LYS A 122 10.30 19.10 -8.61
CA LYS A 122 9.02 19.82 -8.69
C LYS A 122 8.64 19.94 -10.16
N ARG A 123 7.70 19.09 -10.62
CA ARG A 123 7.10 19.19 -11.95
C ARG A 123 6.43 20.55 -12.05
N ALA A 124 7.00 21.45 -12.84
CA ALA A 124 6.39 22.74 -13.14
C ALA A 124 5.03 22.47 -13.81
N LYS A 125 3.95 22.88 -13.14
CA LYS A 125 2.59 22.89 -13.67
C LYS A 125 2.61 23.80 -14.91
N GLY A 126 2.61 23.22 -16.10
CA GLY A 126 2.54 23.97 -17.35
C GLY A 126 1.29 24.84 -17.35
N LYS A 127 1.47 26.17 -17.45
CA LYS A 127 0.39 27.09 -17.78
C LYS A 127 -0.08 26.77 -19.20
N LYS A 128 -1.31 26.28 -19.34
CA LYS A 128 -1.97 26.24 -20.64
C LYS A 128 -2.26 27.69 -21.07
N LYS A 129 -1.77 28.06 -22.26
CA LYS A 129 -2.32 29.15 -23.07
C LYS A 129 -3.58 28.65 -23.76
#